data_AF-A0A1I3P7G9-F1
#
_entry.id   AF-A0A1I3P7G9-F1
#
_cell.length_a   1.000
_cell.length_b   1.000
_cell.length_c   1.000
_cell.angle_alpha   90.00
_cell.angle_beta   90.00
_cell.angle_gamma   90.00
#
_symmetry.space_group_name_H-M   'P 1'
#
loop_
_entity.id
_entity.type
_entity.pdbx_description
1 polymer ?
#
loop_
_entity_poly.entity_id
_entity_poly.type
_entity_poly.pdbx_seq_one_letter_code
_entity_poly.pdbx_strand_id
1 'polypeptide(L)'
;MHAFMKPMLLSLFVLGLMLQPQSSAVFAQQVAVIINKVEESLEGIPELPAIRVTTVTQNHAADDLIRKVLAQSQSFDFAEAPLHDVVNFLSQQHAINVLLDQSALAEEGISSDTQVTFALPNVTLGTGLRLLLENVEGAPLAYYVDGEVLMVTTRSAADQKKQTRIYGVNALMEETSIEELTEAINVTVIEPAAEEGVHATVTTVGEQLIVKAPQRVQDEVETFLNSLLRQLSP
;
A
#
# COMPACT_ATOMS: atom_id res chain seq x y z
N MET A 1 36.64 -34.53 34.91
CA MET A 1 35.90 -35.73 35.36
C MET A 1 35.09 -35.30 36.59
N HIS A 2 33.81 -35.67 36.67
CA HIS A 2 32.75 -35.03 37.49
C HIS A 2 32.44 -33.57 37.05
N ALA A 3 31.20 -33.14 36.72
CA ALA A 3 29.83 -33.56 37.07
C ALA A 3 29.45 -33.19 38.53
N PHE A 4 28.25 -32.70 38.87
CA PHE A 4 27.02 -32.48 38.11
C PHE A 4 26.11 -31.45 38.85
N MET A 5 25.03 -31.01 38.18
CA MET A 5 23.73 -30.53 38.72
C MET A 5 23.31 -29.06 38.43
N LYS A 6 22.38 -28.93 37.46
CA LYS A 6 21.38 -27.85 37.24
C LYS A 6 20.01 -28.36 37.79
N PRO A 7 18.88 -27.60 37.81
CA PRO A 7 18.50 -26.35 37.09
C PRO A 7 18.23 -25.18 38.09
N MET A 8 17.36 -24.16 37.94
CA MET A 8 16.25 -23.87 36.99
C MET A 8 15.99 -22.35 36.73
N LEU A 9 14.73 -21.92 36.67
CA LEU A 9 14.19 -20.71 36.01
C LEU A 9 13.44 -19.76 36.97
N LEU A 10 13.69 -18.45 36.78
CA LEU A 10 12.72 -17.39 36.45
C LEU A 10 11.34 -17.33 37.14
N SER A 11 11.02 -16.24 37.86
CA SER A 11 9.71 -15.53 37.77
C SER A 11 9.62 -14.23 38.61
N LEU A 12 8.88 -13.25 38.08
CA LEU A 12 8.15 -12.17 38.78
C LEU A 12 8.88 -11.17 39.70
N PHE A 13 9.35 -10.05 39.11
CA PHE A 13 9.63 -8.80 39.84
C PHE A 13 8.66 -7.69 39.37
N VAL A 14 7.43 -7.69 39.91
CA VAL A 14 6.40 -6.67 39.64
C VAL A 14 5.77 -6.21 40.96
N LEU A 15 6.53 -5.49 41.80
CA LEU A 15 5.97 -4.69 42.89
C LEU A 15 6.95 -3.60 43.33
N GLY A 16 6.76 -2.37 42.85
CA GLY A 16 7.70 -1.26 43.07
C GLY A 16 7.17 0.10 42.63
N LEU A 17 5.87 0.33 42.75
CA LEU A 17 5.19 1.56 42.34
C LEU A 17 4.85 2.38 43.59
N MET A 18 5.44 3.57 43.79
CA MET A 18 4.89 4.64 44.64
C MET A 18 5.58 6.00 44.37
N LEU A 19 4.84 6.88 43.71
CA LEU A 19 4.77 8.35 43.83
C LEU A 19 6.02 9.15 44.26
N GLN A 20 6.50 10.06 43.39
CA GLN A 20 6.19 11.51 43.45
C GLN A 20 6.74 12.28 42.21
N PRO A 21 6.25 13.50 41.91
CA PRO A 21 6.36 14.09 40.57
C PRO A 21 7.50 15.12 40.43
N GLN A 22 8.34 15.00 39.40
CA GLN A 22 9.22 16.09 38.95
C GLN A 22 9.51 16.07 37.43
N SER A 23 9.49 17.27 36.84
CA SER A 23 10.05 17.67 35.54
C SER A 23 9.58 16.93 34.27
N SER A 24 8.87 17.67 33.41
CA SER A 24 8.48 17.28 32.05
C SER A 24 9.66 16.99 31.11
N ALA A 25 10.90 17.36 31.47
CA ALA A 25 12.10 16.98 30.73
C ALA A 25 12.53 15.51 30.97
N VAL A 26 12.26 14.96 32.16
CA VAL A 26 12.62 13.56 32.50
C VAL A 26 11.65 12.59 31.84
N PHE A 27 10.37 12.95 31.72
CA PHE A 27 9.39 12.14 31.00
C PHE A 27 9.75 12.00 29.50
N ALA A 28 10.25 13.07 28.86
CA ALA A 28 10.75 13.01 27.49
C ALA A 28 11.96 12.07 27.34
N GLN A 29 12.88 12.05 28.31
CA GLN A 29 13.99 11.08 28.33
C GLN A 29 13.53 9.65 28.59
N GLN A 30 12.52 9.41 29.43
CA GLN A 30 11.97 8.07 29.63
C GLN A 30 11.19 7.56 28.40
N VAL A 31 10.49 8.43 27.68
CA VAL A 31 9.86 8.07 26.40
C VAL A 31 10.92 7.78 25.32
N ALA A 32 12.01 8.56 25.25
CA ALA A 32 13.12 8.26 24.34
C ALA A 32 13.78 6.90 24.65
N VAL A 33 13.94 6.55 25.93
CA VAL A 33 14.43 5.21 26.32
C VAL A 33 13.44 4.11 25.91
N ILE A 34 12.13 4.34 25.96
CA ILE A 34 11.13 3.36 25.48
C ILE A 34 11.19 3.20 23.95
N ILE A 35 11.40 4.28 23.18
CA ILE A 35 11.57 4.20 21.72
C ILE A 35 12.80 3.34 21.38
N ASN A 36 13.96 3.64 21.97
CA ASN A 36 15.17 2.84 21.76
C ASN A 36 15.05 1.39 22.29
N LYS A 37 14.19 1.13 23.28
CA LYS A 37 13.93 -0.23 23.81
C LYS A 37 12.99 -1.06 22.90
N VAL A 38 12.14 -0.40 22.13
CA VAL A 38 11.33 -1.03 21.08
C VAL A 38 12.21 -1.38 19.89
N GLU A 39 13.17 -0.52 19.50
CA GLU A 39 14.18 -0.86 18.49
C GLU A 39 15.05 -2.07 18.90
N GLU A 40 15.53 -2.15 20.15
CA GLU A 40 16.27 -3.33 20.66
C GLU A 40 15.44 -4.64 20.70
N SER A 41 14.11 -4.59 20.59
CA SER A 41 13.26 -5.81 20.62
C SER A 41 12.71 -6.23 19.25
N LEU A 42 13.19 -5.59 18.17
CA LEU A 42 12.90 -5.99 16.78
C LEU A 42 14.05 -6.77 16.12
N GLU A 43 15.15 -7.03 16.84
CA GLU A 43 16.16 -8.02 16.44
C GLU A 43 15.55 -9.44 16.41
N GLY A 44 15.03 -9.86 15.26
CA GLY A 44 14.57 -11.24 15.04
C GLY A 44 13.40 -11.41 14.08
N ILE A 45 12.73 -10.33 13.68
CA ILE A 45 11.85 -10.37 12.49
C ILE A 45 12.71 -9.92 11.31
N PRO A 46 12.95 -10.75 10.28
CA PRO A 46 13.54 -10.25 9.06
C PRO A 46 12.58 -9.24 8.44
N GLU A 47 12.97 -7.96 8.41
CA GLU A 47 12.33 -6.99 7.52
C GLU A 47 12.53 -7.52 6.10
N LEU A 48 11.46 -8.02 5.47
CA LEU A 48 11.45 -8.27 4.04
C LEU A 48 11.87 -6.96 3.36
N PRO A 49 12.90 -6.96 2.49
CA PRO A 49 13.47 -5.73 1.97
C PRO A 49 12.48 -5.06 1.01
N ALA A 50 11.62 -4.20 1.57
CA ALA A 50 10.52 -3.59 0.86
C ALA A 50 11.03 -2.56 -0.17
N ILE A 51 10.55 -2.70 -1.42
CA ILE A 51 10.84 -1.73 -2.47
C ILE A 51 10.22 -0.38 -2.07
N ARG A 52 11.08 0.65 -2.02
CA ARG A 52 10.67 1.99 -1.64
C ARG A 52 10.03 2.68 -2.83
N VAL A 53 8.71 2.65 -2.89
CA VAL A 53 7.91 3.39 -3.87
C VAL A 53 7.78 4.84 -3.39
N THR A 54 8.42 5.77 -4.10
CA THR A 54 8.27 7.23 -3.92
C THR A 54 7.48 7.79 -5.09
N THR A 55 6.26 8.28 -4.87
CA THR A 55 5.51 8.93 -5.96
C THR A 55 6.15 10.29 -6.27
N VAL A 56 6.33 10.64 -7.55
CA VAL A 56 6.71 11.99 -7.99
C VAL A 56 5.48 12.67 -8.59
N THR A 57 4.65 13.14 -7.68
CA THR A 57 3.49 14.01 -7.89
C THR A 57 3.74 15.35 -7.18
N GLN A 58 3.02 16.40 -7.57
CA GLN A 58 3.26 17.75 -7.05
C GLN A 58 2.92 17.91 -5.55
N ASN A 59 2.35 16.89 -4.89
CA ASN A 59 1.92 16.94 -3.49
C ASN A 59 2.25 15.65 -2.69
N HIS A 60 3.53 15.24 -2.74
CA HIS A 60 4.06 13.98 -2.19
C HIS A 60 3.48 13.49 -0.85
N ALA A 61 3.34 14.38 0.15
CA ALA A 61 3.08 13.95 1.54
C ALA A 61 1.68 13.35 1.76
N ALA A 62 0.67 13.80 1.01
CA ALA A 62 -0.70 13.33 1.14
C ALA A 62 -0.96 12.06 0.32
N ASP A 63 -0.37 11.97 -0.88
CA ASP A 63 -0.37 10.75 -1.70
C ASP A 63 0.19 9.57 -0.87
N ASP A 64 1.29 9.79 -0.15
CA ASP A 64 1.93 8.78 0.70
C ASP A 64 1.06 8.34 1.89
N LEU A 65 0.20 9.21 2.43
CA LEU A 65 -0.76 8.84 3.48
C LEU A 65 -1.85 7.93 2.94
N ILE A 66 -2.46 8.28 1.80
CA ILE A 66 -3.49 7.47 1.15
C ILE A 66 -2.90 6.11 0.75
N ARG A 67 -1.65 6.05 0.26
CA ARG A 67 -0.96 4.79 -0.05
C ARG A 67 -0.71 3.91 1.16
N LYS A 68 -0.29 4.49 2.30
CA LYS A 68 -0.16 3.74 3.56
C LYS A 68 -1.49 3.17 4.02
N VAL A 69 -2.58 3.92 3.87
CA VAL A 69 -3.95 3.47 4.15
C VAL A 69 -4.39 2.37 3.16
N LEU A 70 -4.07 2.48 1.88
CA LEU A 70 -4.32 1.45 0.85
C LEU A 70 -3.64 0.11 1.16
N ALA A 71 -2.49 0.13 1.85
CA ALA A 71 -1.76 -1.06 2.28
C ALA A 71 -2.33 -1.73 3.55
N GLN A 72 -3.24 -1.08 4.29
CA GLN A 72 -3.81 -1.65 5.52
C GLN A 72 -4.84 -2.75 5.24
N SER A 73 -4.74 -3.87 5.96
CA SER A 73 -5.71 -4.97 5.88
C SER A 73 -7.02 -4.64 6.58
N GLN A 74 -8.14 -4.98 5.94
CA GLN A 74 -9.47 -4.94 6.53
C GLN A 74 -10.34 -6.07 5.99
N SER A 75 -11.54 -6.22 6.55
CA SER A 75 -12.60 -7.06 5.99
C SER A 75 -13.66 -6.18 5.36
N PHE A 76 -14.07 -6.54 4.16
CA PHE A 76 -15.19 -5.92 3.45
C PHE A 76 -16.42 -6.80 3.62
N ASP A 77 -17.56 -6.19 3.92
CA ASP A 77 -18.87 -6.85 4.03
C ASP A 77 -19.96 -5.85 3.65
N PHE A 78 -20.27 -5.79 2.36
CA PHE A 78 -21.33 -4.97 1.78
C PHE A 78 -22.37 -5.86 1.13
N ALA A 79 -23.64 -5.65 1.46
CA ALA A 79 -24.78 -6.35 0.89
C ALA A 79 -25.78 -5.34 0.32
N GLU A 80 -25.93 -5.32 -1.00
CA GLU A 80 -26.83 -4.42 -1.76
C GLU A 80 -26.65 -2.92 -1.40
N ALA A 81 -25.42 -2.53 -1.01
CA ALA A 81 -25.12 -1.17 -0.55
C ALA A 81 -24.94 -0.21 -1.75
N PRO A 82 -25.49 1.02 -1.72
CA PRO A 82 -25.22 2.01 -2.76
C PRO A 82 -23.73 2.34 -2.87
N LEU A 83 -23.21 2.51 -4.09
CA LEU A 83 -21.81 2.84 -4.35
C LEU A 83 -21.36 4.11 -3.60
N HIS A 84 -22.22 5.13 -3.50
CA HIS A 84 -21.92 6.34 -2.72
C HIS A 84 -21.77 6.07 -1.22
N ASP A 85 -22.57 5.18 -0.64
CA ASP A 85 -22.48 4.82 0.77
C ASP A 85 -21.20 4.02 1.06
N VAL A 86 -20.79 3.14 0.15
CA VAL A 86 -19.49 2.44 0.22
C VAL A 86 -18.33 3.43 0.19
N VAL A 87 -18.36 4.41 -0.72
CA VAL A 87 -17.34 5.47 -0.81
C VAL A 87 -17.32 6.35 0.45
N ASN A 88 -18.49 6.76 0.95
CA ASN A 88 -18.61 7.53 2.19
C ASN A 88 -18.10 6.75 3.41
N PHE A 89 -18.40 5.45 3.49
CA PHE A 89 -17.91 4.56 4.54
C PHE A 89 -16.38 4.47 4.52
N LEU A 90 -15.77 4.21 3.35
CA LEU A 90 -14.31 4.13 3.22
C LEU A 90 -13.63 5.46 3.59
N SER A 91 -14.22 6.59 3.20
CA SER A 91 -13.73 7.92 3.56
C SER A 91 -13.72 8.14 5.08
N GLN A 92 -14.82 7.82 5.76
CA GLN A 92 -14.95 8.00 7.21
C GLN A 92 -14.10 7.01 8.01
N GLN A 93 -14.11 5.73 7.63
CA GLN A 93 -13.42 4.65 8.33
C GLN A 93 -11.89 4.83 8.34
N HIS A 94 -11.34 5.35 7.25
CA HIS A 94 -9.89 5.50 7.06
C HIS A 94 -9.39 6.96 7.15
N ALA A 95 -10.28 7.92 7.41
CA ALA A 95 -9.99 9.35 7.49
C ALA A 95 -9.23 9.91 6.26
N ILE A 96 -9.60 9.45 5.06
CA ILE A 96 -9.10 9.93 3.77
C ILE A 96 -10.23 10.51 2.93
N ASN A 97 -9.96 11.47 2.05
CA ASN A 97 -10.98 11.96 1.13
C ASN A 97 -11.17 10.94 0.01
N VAL A 98 -12.36 10.36 -0.09
CA VAL A 98 -12.74 9.48 -1.21
C VAL A 98 -13.90 10.15 -1.95
N LEU A 99 -13.78 10.32 -3.27
CA LEU A 99 -14.78 10.97 -4.11
C LEU A 99 -15.17 10.09 -5.30
N LEU A 100 -16.41 10.27 -5.79
CA LEU A 100 -16.90 9.69 -7.04
C LEU A 100 -16.84 10.72 -8.17
N ASP A 101 -16.27 10.33 -9.30
CA ASP A 101 -16.29 11.09 -10.55
C ASP A 101 -17.66 10.95 -11.23
N GLN A 102 -18.64 11.71 -10.74
CA GLN A 102 -20.02 11.65 -11.23
C GLN A 102 -20.13 11.92 -12.74
N SER A 103 -19.22 12.69 -13.33
CA SER A 103 -19.20 12.96 -14.77
C SER A 103 -18.83 11.71 -15.55
N ALA A 104 -17.69 11.08 -15.24
CA ALA A 104 -17.27 9.86 -15.91
C ALA A 104 -18.27 8.71 -15.70
N LEU A 105 -18.79 8.55 -14.47
CA LEU A 105 -19.81 7.54 -14.17
C LEU A 105 -21.09 7.75 -15.00
N ALA A 106 -21.57 8.99 -15.13
CA ALA A 106 -22.75 9.30 -15.91
C ALA A 106 -22.56 9.09 -17.42
N GLU A 107 -21.34 9.27 -17.96
CA GLU A 107 -21.01 9.00 -19.36
C GLU A 107 -21.10 7.50 -19.71
N GLU A 108 -20.72 6.61 -18.79
CA GLU A 108 -20.91 5.14 -18.91
C GLU A 108 -22.30 4.67 -18.40
N GLY A 109 -23.19 5.59 -18.03
CA GLY A 109 -24.55 5.29 -17.55
C GLY A 109 -24.65 4.70 -16.13
N ILE A 110 -23.59 4.79 -15.33
CA ILE A 110 -23.53 4.29 -13.95
C ILE A 110 -24.09 5.34 -12.98
N SER A 111 -24.97 4.91 -12.08
CA SER A 111 -25.49 5.76 -11.01
C SER A 111 -24.60 5.68 -9.76
N SER A 112 -24.57 6.76 -8.96
CA SER A 112 -24.07 6.73 -7.58
C SER A 112 -24.86 5.76 -6.68
N ASP A 113 -26.07 5.40 -7.10
CA ASP A 113 -27.00 4.56 -6.36
C ASP A 113 -26.96 3.10 -6.81
N THR A 114 -26.06 2.75 -7.75
CA THR A 114 -25.80 1.37 -8.14
C THR A 114 -25.44 0.55 -6.91
N GLN A 115 -26.19 -0.54 -6.69
CA GLN A 115 -25.98 -1.43 -5.55
C GLN A 115 -24.74 -2.30 -5.79
N VAL A 116 -23.91 -2.45 -4.77
CA VAL A 116 -22.76 -3.33 -4.76
C VAL A 116 -22.86 -4.34 -3.63
N THR A 117 -22.57 -5.60 -3.94
CA THR A 117 -22.50 -6.70 -2.98
C THR A 117 -21.09 -7.29 -3.04
N PHE A 118 -20.33 -7.13 -1.95
CA PHE A 118 -18.93 -7.53 -1.90
C PHE A 118 -18.54 -7.92 -0.47
N ALA A 119 -18.16 -9.18 -0.29
CA ALA A 119 -17.70 -9.72 0.99
C ALA A 119 -16.32 -10.38 0.81
N LEU A 120 -15.30 -9.83 1.46
CA LEU A 120 -13.93 -10.32 1.38
C LEU A 120 -13.16 -10.03 2.68
N PRO A 121 -12.88 -11.04 3.53
CA PRO A 121 -12.20 -10.83 4.80
C PRO A 121 -10.68 -10.71 4.66
N ASN A 122 -10.07 -9.89 5.53
CA ASN A 122 -8.62 -9.79 5.72
C ASN A 122 -7.79 -9.58 4.44
N VAL A 123 -8.14 -8.55 3.67
CA VAL A 123 -7.45 -8.13 2.43
C VAL A 123 -6.99 -6.67 2.56
N THR A 124 -5.92 -6.27 1.87
CA THR A 124 -5.51 -4.85 1.85
C THR A 124 -6.59 -3.96 1.23
N LEU A 125 -6.76 -2.74 1.75
CA LEU A 125 -7.76 -1.79 1.25
C LEU A 125 -7.68 -1.63 -0.27
N GLY A 126 -6.48 -1.43 -0.82
CA GLY A 126 -6.30 -1.22 -2.26
C GLY A 126 -6.64 -2.45 -3.11
N THR A 127 -6.42 -3.66 -2.61
CA THR A 127 -6.83 -4.89 -3.31
C THR A 127 -8.32 -5.13 -3.20
N GLY A 128 -8.90 -4.98 -2.00
CA GLY A 128 -10.35 -5.11 -1.80
C GLY A 128 -11.14 -4.07 -2.58
N LEU A 129 -10.68 -2.81 -2.59
CA LEU A 129 -11.28 -1.73 -3.38
C LEU A 129 -11.17 -1.98 -4.88
N ARG A 130 -10.01 -2.43 -5.38
CA ARG A 130 -9.85 -2.82 -6.79
C ARG A 130 -10.86 -3.91 -7.17
N LEU A 131 -10.89 -5.00 -6.41
CA LEU A 131 -11.81 -6.12 -6.67
C LEU A 131 -13.28 -5.71 -6.56
N LEU A 132 -13.65 -4.84 -5.62
CA LEU A 132 -15.01 -4.30 -5.51
C LEU A 132 -15.38 -3.51 -6.77
N LEU A 133 -14.53 -2.58 -7.19
CA LEU A 133 -14.77 -1.71 -8.35
C LEU A 133 -14.78 -2.46 -9.69
N GLU A 134 -14.04 -3.56 -9.80
CA GLU A 134 -14.05 -4.44 -10.98
C GLU A 134 -15.34 -5.27 -11.12
N ASN A 135 -16.10 -5.46 -10.04
CA ASN A 135 -17.33 -6.27 -10.02
C ASN A 135 -18.62 -5.43 -9.93
N VAL A 136 -18.55 -4.11 -10.19
CA VAL A 136 -19.73 -3.23 -10.21
C VAL A 136 -20.55 -3.46 -11.49
N GLU A 137 -21.88 -3.49 -11.35
CA GLU A 137 -22.79 -3.62 -12.50
C GLU A 137 -22.75 -2.38 -13.41
N GLY A 138 -22.82 -2.59 -14.72
CA GLY A 138 -22.75 -1.55 -15.74
C GLY A 138 -21.44 -1.59 -16.52
N ALA A 139 -20.38 -0.99 -15.98
CA ALA A 139 -19.04 -0.98 -16.56
C ALA A 139 -17.95 -1.04 -15.47
N PRO A 140 -16.74 -1.57 -15.77
CA PRO A 140 -15.68 -1.70 -14.77
C PRO A 140 -15.23 -0.33 -14.27
N LEU A 141 -15.30 -0.13 -12.95
CA LEU A 141 -14.75 1.04 -12.29
C LEU A 141 -13.29 0.81 -11.90
N ALA A 142 -12.61 1.90 -11.59
CA ALA A 142 -11.24 1.92 -11.09
C ALA A 142 -11.07 3.10 -10.14
N TYR A 143 -9.91 3.20 -9.51
CA TYR A 143 -9.54 4.37 -8.72
C TYR A 143 -8.17 4.90 -9.10
N TYR A 144 -7.91 6.15 -8.77
CA TYR A 144 -6.58 6.75 -8.77
C TYR A 144 -6.44 7.69 -7.57
N VAL A 145 -5.20 7.95 -7.16
CA VAL A 145 -4.89 8.94 -6.12
C VAL A 145 -4.36 10.21 -6.81
N ASP A 146 -4.82 11.37 -6.36
CA ASP A 146 -4.38 12.68 -6.87
C ASP A 146 -4.26 13.67 -5.71
N GLY A 147 -3.07 13.68 -5.08
CA GLY A 147 -2.78 14.52 -3.93
C GLY A 147 -3.46 14.02 -2.65
N GLU A 148 -4.52 14.72 -2.22
CA GLU A 148 -5.20 14.43 -0.95
C GLU A 148 -6.52 13.64 -1.15
N VAL A 149 -6.77 13.15 -2.37
CA VAL A 149 -8.05 12.53 -2.75
C VAL A 149 -7.80 11.19 -3.45
N LEU A 150 -8.54 10.16 -3.00
CA LEU A 150 -8.76 8.93 -3.74
C LEU A 150 -10.01 9.13 -4.61
N MET A 151 -9.82 9.20 -5.92
CA MET A 151 -10.91 9.36 -6.88
C MET A 151 -11.33 7.99 -7.41
N VAL A 152 -12.61 7.64 -7.25
CA VAL A 152 -13.26 6.50 -7.88
C VAL A 152 -13.94 6.98 -9.16
N THR A 153 -13.60 6.36 -10.29
CA THR A 153 -14.03 6.75 -11.63
C THR A 153 -14.15 5.52 -12.54
N THR A 154 -14.47 5.69 -13.81
CA THR A 154 -14.52 4.59 -14.79
C THR A 154 -13.10 4.09 -15.12
N ARG A 155 -12.95 2.83 -15.52
CA ARG A 155 -11.63 2.30 -15.96
C ARG A 155 -11.03 3.16 -17.08
N SER A 156 -11.85 3.53 -18.07
CA SER A 156 -11.48 4.38 -19.21
C SER A 156 -10.97 5.76 -18.81
N ALA A 157 -11.52 6.37 -17.76
CA ALA A 157 -11.03 7.64 -17.21
C ALA A 157 -9.77 7.46 -16.36
N ALA A 158 -9.70 6.41 -15.53
CA ALA A 158 -8.53 6.11 -14.70
C ALA A 158 -7.27 5.80 -15.54
N ASP A 159 -7.41 5.05 -16.63
CA ASP A 159 -6.30 4.70 -17.55
C ASP A 159 -5.73 5.93 -18.28
N GLN A 160 -6.40 7.08 -18.26
CA GLN A 160 -5.87 8.36 -18.75
C GLN A 160 -5.05 9.12 -17.68
N LYS A 161 -5.23 8.80 -16.39
CA LYS A 161 -4.63 9.49 -15.24
C LYS A 161 -3.27 8.91 -14.88
N LYS A 162 -2.25 9.28 -15.66
CA LYS A 162 -0.87 8.79 -15.46
C LYS A 162 -0.18 9.48 -14.27
N GLN A 163 0.21 8.69 -13.29
CA GLN A 163 1.12 9.08 -12.20
C GLN A 163 2.57 8.77 -12.59
N THR A 164 3.53 9.48 -12.02
CA THR A 164 4.95 9.08 -12.06
C THR A 164 5.34 8.54 -10.69
N ARG A 165 5.86 7.30 -10.63
CA ARG A 165 6.39 6.68 -9.41
C ARG A 165 7.85 6.31 -9.61
N ILE A 166 8.66 6.53 -8.59
CA ILE A 166 10.04 6.04 -8.47
C ILE A 166 10.03 4.80 -7.59
N TYR A 167 10.57 3.70 -8.08
CA TYR A 167 10.77 2.46 -7.33
C TYR A 167 12.26 2.31 -7.05
N GLY A 168 12.64 2.37 -5.78
CA GLY A 168 14.00 2.01 -5.33
C GLY A 168 14.15 0.49 -5.29
N VAL A 169 14.93 -0.06 -6.22
CA VAL A 169 15.07 -1.52 -6.42
C VAL A 169 16.38 -2.10 -5.87
N ASN A 170 17.11 -1.34 -5.03
CA ASN A 170 18.35 -1.74 -4.38
C ASN A 170 18.33 -3.18 -3.81
N ALA A 171 17.19 -3.61 -3.26
CA ALA A 171 16.96 -4.95 -2.71
C ALA A 171 16.99 -6.10 -3.74
N LEU A 172 16.81 -5.80 -5.03
CA LEU A 172 16.88 -6.75 -6.15
C LEU A 172 18.24 -6.71 -6.85
N MET A 173 19.04 -5.66 -6.64
CA MET A 173 20.31 -5.42 -7.35
C MET A 173 21.43 -6.43 -7.00
N GLU A 174 21.27 -7.23 -5.94
CA GLU A 174 22.20 -8.30 -5.59
C GLU A 174 22.08 -9.52 -6.53
N GLU A 175 20.89 -9.74 -7.12
CA GLU A 175 20.52 -10.94 -7.87
C GLU A 175 20.19 -10.65 -9.35
N THR A 176 19.92 -9.39 -9.72
CA THR A 176 19.63 -8.97 -11.11
C THR A 176 20.05 -7.53 -11.38
N SER A 177 20.23 -7.18 -12.66
CA SER A 177 20.56 -5.82 -13.12
C SER A 177 19.31 -4.94 -13.33
N ILE A 178 19.50 -3.62 -13.33
CA ILE A 178 18.38 -2.69 -13.57
C ILE A 178 17.90 -2.77 -15.03
N GLU A 179 18.77 -3.12 -15.98
CA GLU A 179 18.43 -3.39 -17.37
C GLU A 179 17.50 -4.61 -17.50
N GLU A 180 17.81 -5.72 -16.82
CA GLU A 180 16.94 -6.91 -16.78
C GLU A 180 15.60 -6.62 -16.11
N LEU A 181 15.58 -5.87 -15.00
CA LEU A 181 14.33 -5.45 -14.36
C LEU A 181 13.49 -4.55 -15.28
N THR A 182 14.13 -3.64 -16.03
CA THR A 182 13.45 -2.76 -16.99
C THR A 182 12.83 -3.57 -18.12
N GLU A 183 13.57 -4.51 -18.69
CA GLU A 183 13.09 -5.40 -19.76
C GLU A 183 11.97 -6.32 -19.27
N ALA A 184 12.12 -6.90 -18.08
CA ALA A 184 11.09 -7.76 -17.50
C ALA A 184 9.80 -6.98 -17.22
N ILE A 185 9.86 -5.74 -16.72
CA ILE A 185 8.69 -4.87 -16.55
C ILE A 185 8.08 -4.47 -17.90
N ASN A 186 8.90 -4.21 -18.92
CA ASN A 186 8.40 -3.94 -20.28
C ASN A 186 7.56 -5.12 -20.78
N VAL A 187 8.14 -6.31 -20.84
CA VAL A 187 7.50 -7.51 -21.42
C VAL A 187 6.33 -8.04 -20.58
N THR A 188 6.42 -7.98 -19.24
CA THR A 188 5.39 -8.58 -18.37
C THR A 188 4.25 -7.65 -17.97
N VAL A 189 4.42 -6.33 -18.10
CA VAL A 189 3.41 -5.35 -17.65
C VAL A 189 3.11 -4.28 -18.71
N ILE A 190 4.13 -3.62 -19.27
CA ILE A 190 3.91 -2.45 -20.14
C ILE A 190 3.43 -2.84 -21.54
N GLU A 191 4.00 -3.89 -22.14
CA GLU A 191 3.56 -4.39 -23.45
C GLU A 191 2.11 -4.92 -23.41
N PRO A 192 1.71 -5.79 -22.45
CA PRO A 192 0.31 -6.19 -22.29
C PRO A 192 -0.64 -5.00 -22.08
N ALA A 193 -0.26 -4.03 -21.24
CA ALA A 193 -1.06 -2.82 -21.04
C ALA A 193 -1.18 -2.00 -22.35
N ALA A 194 -0.13 -1.93 -23.16
CA ALA A 194 -0.15 -1.23 -24.44
C ALA A 194 -1.03 -1.92 -25.50
N GLU A 195 -1.11 -3.26 -25.49
CA GLU A 195 -2.07 -4.02 -26.33
C GLU A 195 -3.54 -3.71 -25.94
N GLU A 196 -3.80 -3.44 -24.66
CA GLU A 196 -5.09 -2.94 -24.17
C GLU A 196 -5.31 -1.43 -24.44
N GLY A 197 -4.37 -0.75 -25.09
CA GLY A 197 -4.41 0.69 -25.38
C GLY A 197 -3.94 1.59 -24.23
N VAL A 198 -3.44 1.02 -23.13
CA VAL A 198 -3.01 1.73 -21.92
C VAL A 198 -1.52 2.05 -21.99
N HIS A 199 -1.20 3.27 -22.41
CA HIS A 199 0.18 3.71 -22.61
C HIS A 199 0.93 4.01 -21.29
N ALA A 200 1.84 3.12 -20.88
CA ALA A 200 2.81 3.32 -19.80
C ALA A 200 4.24 3.51 -20.34
N THR A 201 5.15 4.04 -19.52
CA THR A 201 6.59 4.10 -19.82
C THR A 201 7.43 3.85 -18.57
N VAL A 202 8.44 2.99 -18.66
CA VAL A 202 9.51 2.84 -17.66
C VAL A 202 10.80 3.50 -18.17
N THR A 203 11.56 4.07 -17.26
CA THR A 203 12.89 4.66 -17.48
C THR A 203 13.76 4.45 -16.25
N THR A 204 15.09 4.55 -16.39
CA THR A 204 16.05 4.30 -15.29
C THR A 204 16.89 5.54 -15.00
N VAL A 205 17.18 5.77 -13.71
CA VAL A 205 18.15 6.79 -13.25
C VAL A 205 18.93 6.22 -12.07
N GLY A 206 20.17 5.79 -12.30
CA GLY A 206 20.95 5.07 -11.27
C GLY A 206 20.26 3.75 -10.90
N GLU A 207 20.09 3.48 -9.61
CA GLU A 207 19.41 2.28 -9.07
C GLU A 207 17.88 2.48 -8.92
N GLN A 208 17.30 3.45 -9.62
CA GLN A 208 15.89 3.80 -9.53
C GLN A 208 15.16 3.57 -10.84
N LEU A 209 14.04 2.84 -10.77
CA LEU A 209 13.07 2.72 -11.85
C LEU A 209 12.05 3.84 -11.74
N ILE A 210 11.88 4.62 -12.81
CA ILE A 210 10.90 5.70 -12.90
C ILE A 210 9.81 5.28 -13.88
N VAL A 211 8.62 4.97 -13.37
CA VAL A 211 7.47 4.49 -14.13
C VAL A 211 6.42 5.59 -14.21
N LYS A 212 6.06 6.00 -15.42
CA LYS A 212 4.94 6.90 -15.70
C LYS A 212 3.79 6.10 -16.32
N ALA A 213 2.79 5.80 -15.50
CA ALA A 213 1.68 4.92 -15.86
C ALA A 213 0.43 5.22 -15.01
N PRO A 214 -0.77 4.79 -15.45
CA PRO A 214 -2.00 4.84 -14.64
C PRO A 214 -1.93 3.98 -13.38
N GLN A 215 -2.79 4.25 -12.40
CA GLN A 215 -2.81 3.53 -11.11
C GLN A 215 -2.77 2.00 -11.27
N ARG A 216 -3.62 1.43 -12.15
CA ARG A 216 -3.68 -0.02 -12.42
C ARG A 216 -2.30 -0.60 -12.77
N VAL A 217 -1.65 -0.03 -13.78
CA VAL A 217 -0.34 -0.49 -14.26
C VAL A 217 0.74 -0.31 -13.19
N GLN A 218 0.68 0.75 -12.39
CA GLN A 218 1.62 0.93 -11.27
C GLN A 218 1.45 -0.15 -10.18
N ASP A 219 0.22 -0.61 -9.95
CA ASP A 219 -0.10 -1.63 -8.96
C ASP A 219 0.27 -3.05 -9.49
N GLU A 220 0.22 -3.25 -10.81
CA GLU A 220 0.78 -4.43 -11.50
C GLU A 220 2.33 -4.46 -11.42
N VAL A 221 3.01 -3.33 -11.68
CA VAL A 221 4.47 -3.20 -11.49
C VAL A 221 4.86 -3.49 -10.03
N GLU A 222 4.13 -2.93 -9.06
CA GLU A 222 4.38 -3.17 -7.65
C GLU A 222 4.16 -4.64 -7.26
N THR A 223 3.13 -5.29 -7.82
CA THR A 223 2.87 -6.72 -7.62
C THR A 223 3.99 -7.59 -8.20
N PHE A 224 4.44 -7.29 -9.42
CA PHE A 224 5.56 -7.97 -10.08
C PHE A 224 6.85 -7.84 -9.25
N LEU A 225 7.22 -6.61 -8.88
CA LEU A 225 8.41 -6.31 -8.09
C LEU A 225 8.40 -7.01 -6.71
N ASN A 226 7.25 -6.99 -6.02
CA ASN A 226 7.09 -7.74 -4.76
C ASN A 226 7.12 -9.27 -4.95
N SER A 227 6.72 -9.77 -6.11
CA SER A 227 6.82 -11.21 -6.43
C SER A 227 8.28 -11.66 -6.63
N LEU A 228 9.14 -10.80 -7.18
CA LEU A 228 10.57 -11.05 -7.28
C LEU A 228 11.24 -11.06 -5.90
N LEU A 229 10.99 -10.03 -5.07
CA LEU A 229 11.51 -9.96 -3.70
C LEU A 229 11.20 -11.24 -2.90
N ARG A 230 9.97 -11.76 -3.01
CA ARG A 230 9.55 -12.99 -2.31
C ARG A 230 10.20 -14.27 -2.85
N GLN A 231 10.60 -14.31 -4.11
CA GLN A 231 11.31 -15.45 -4.70
C GLN A 231 12.80 -15.46 -4.33
N LEU A 232 13.37 -14.27 -4.07
CA LEU A 232 14.77 -14.07 -3.70
C LEU A 232 14.98 -14.03 -2.17
N SER A 233 13.91 -13.97 -1.37
CA SER A 233 13.95 -14.10 0.09
C SER A 233 13.89 -15.59 0.50
N PRO A 234 14.96 -16.16 1.09
CA PRO A 234 15.01 -17.59 1.47
C PRO A 234 14.25 -17.95 2.77
#